data_AF-A0A7V9DE16-F1
#
_entry.id   AF-A0A7V9DE16-F1
#
_cell.length_a   1.000
_cell.length_b   1.000
_cell.length_c   1.000
_cell.angle_alpha   90.00
_cell.angle_beta   90.00
_cell.angle_gamma   90.00
#
_symmetry.space_group_name_H-M   'P 1'
#
loop_
_entity.id
_entity.type
_entity.pdbx_description
1 polymer ?
#
loop_
_entity_poly.entity_id
_entity_poly.type
_entity_poly.pdbx_seq_one_letter_code
_entity_poly.pdbx_strand_id
1 'polypeptide(L)' 'MPKILCWLLIPLLFINATAAVIDEELTLKNGDRLSGKIISRTDQAVVLETAYAGKITIAASHIEKIGTAT' A
#
# COMPACT_ATOMS: atom_id res chain seq x y z
N MET A 1 30.98 -13.00 -34.14
CA MET A 1 30.79 -13.66 -32.84
C MET A 1 30.09 -12.70 -31.87
N PRO A 2 28.76 -12.82 -31.62
CA PRO A 2 28.11 -12.13 -30.50
C PRO A 2 27.11 -13.00 -29.70
N LYS A 3 27.28 -14.34 -29.66
CA LYS A 3 26.28 -15.23 -29.04
C LYS A 3 26.38 -15.32 -27.51
N ILE A 4 27.57 -15.10 -26.95
CA ILE A 4 27.84 -15.22 -25.51
C ILE A 4 27.35 -13.98 -24.74
N LEU A 5 27.39 -12.81 -25.39
CA LEU A 5 26.90 -11.56 -24.81
C LEU A 5 25.36 -11.59 -24.58
N CYS A 6 24.64 -12.35 -25.41
CA CYS A 6 23.19 -12.49 -25.29
C CYS A 6 22.77 -13.43 -24.14
N TRP A 7 23.67 -14.31 -23.66
CA TRP A 7 23.33 -15.29 -22.63
C TRP A 7 23.47 -14.75 -21.20
N LEU A 8 24.27 -13.70 -21.00
CA LEU A 8 24.46 -13.03 -19.71
C LEU A 8 23.38 -11.99 -19.38
N LEU A 9 22.59 -11.55 -20.36
CA LEU A 9 21.50 -10.57 -20.15
C LEU A 9 20.17 -11.21 -19.71
N ILE A 10 20.01 -12.53 -19.89
CA ILE A 10 18.77 -13.25 -19.59
C ILE A 10 18.48 -13.40 -18.08
N PRO A 11 19.44 -13.67 -17.18
CA PRO A 11 19.14 -13.79 -15.75
C PRO A 11 18.93 -12.43 -15.05
N LEU A 12 19.28 -11.30 -15.67
CA LEU A 12 19.14 -9.97 -15.06
C LEU A 12 17.70 -9.43 -15.14
N LEU A 13 16.82 -10.05 -15.94
CA LEU A 13 15.45 -9.58 -16.17
C LEU A 13 14.43 -10.04 -15.12
N PHE A 14 14.83 -10.88 -14.14
CA PHE A 14 13.91 -11.52 -13.20
C PHE A 14 13.91 -10.94 -11.77
N ILE A 15 14.56 -9.81 -11.53
CA ILE A 15 14.38 -9.07 -10.26
C ILE A 15 13.11 -8.23 -10.37
N ASN A 16 11.94 -8.89 -10.41
CA ASN A 16 10.70 -8.20 -10.07
C ASN A 16 10.61 -8.20 -8.54
N ALA A 17 10.98 -7.06 -7.96
CA ALA A 17 10.74 -6.79 -6.56
C ALA A 17 9.22 -6.80 -6.33
N THR A 18 8.71 -7.90 -5.77
CA THR A 18 7.37 -7.90 -5.17
C THR A 18 7.46 -7.02 -3.94
N ALA A 19 7.12 -5.73 -4.10
CA ALA A 19 6.89 -4.89 -2.94
C ALA A 19 5.76 -5.55 -2.13
N ALA A 20 6.08 -6.05 -0.95
CA ALA A 20 5.09 -6.55 -0.02
C ALA A 20 4.09 -5.42 0.21
N VAL A 21 2.85 -5.59 -0.26
CA VAL A 21 1.76 -4.67 0.04
C VAL A 21 1.41 -4.92 1.50
N ILE A 22 2.00 -4.13 2.38
CA ILE A 22 1.61 -4.11 3.79
C ILE A 22 0.36 -3.24 3.84
N ASP A 23 -0.80 -3.87 4.01
CA ASP A 23 -2.04 -3.12 4.25
C ASP A 23 -1.97 -2.48 5.63
N GLU A 24 -2.27 -1.20 5.67
CA GLU A 24 -2.46 -0.46 6.90
C GLU A 24 -3.91 -0.62 7.35
N GLU A 25 -4.12 -0.46 8.64
CA GLU A 25 -5.43 -0.49 9.24
C GLU A 25 -5.70 0.79 10.01
N LEU A 26 -6.84 1.41 9.70
CA LEU A 26 -7.39 2.55 10.39
C LEU A 26 -8.49 2.06 11.34
N THR A 27 -8.31 2.34 12.63
CA THR A 27 -9.38 2.24 13.63
C THR A 27 -10.02 3.61 13.77
N LEU A 28 -11.33 3.68 13.57
CA LEU A 28 -12.12 4.89 13.75
C LEU A 28 -12.68 4.95 15.18
N LYS A 29 -12.98 6.16 15.65
CA LYS A 29 -13.50 6.40 17.02
C LYS A 29 -14.84 5.73 17.33
N ASN A 30 -15.57 5.30 16.30
CA ASN A 30 -16.82 4.54 16.46
C ASN A 30 -16.57 3.02 16.57
N GLY A 31 -15.32 2.57 16.50
CA GLY A 31 -14.92 1.16 16.54
C GLY A 31 -14.77 0.50 15.17
N ASP A 32 -15.11 1.18 14.07
CA ASP A 32 -14.94 0.63 12.74
C ASP A 32 -13.45 0.47 12.39
N ARG A 33 -13.14 -0.58 11.63
CA ARG A 33 -11.78 -0.87 11.15
C ARG A 33 -11.78 -0.92 9.62
N LEU A 34 -10.91 -0.12 9.02
CA LEU A 34 -10.73 -0.04 7.57
C LEU A 34 -9.31 -0.43 7.23
N SER A 35 -9.16 -1.52 6.47
CA SER A 35 -7.88 -1.98 5.95
C SER A 35 -7.67 -1.50 4.51
N GLY A 36 -6.45 -1.07 4.20
CA GLY A 36 -6.06 -0.64 2.87
C GLY A 36 -4.71 0.08 2.88
N LYS A 37 -4.35 0.69 1.76
CA LYS A 37 -3.11 1.43 1.61
C LYS A 37 -3.33 2.92 1.86
N ILE A 38 -2.62 3.53 2.81
CA ILE A 38 -2.68 4.99 2.95
C ILE A 38 -1.92 5.63 1.80
N ILE A 39 -2.63 6.39 0.97
CA ILE A 39 -2.04 7.10 -0.18
C ILE A 39 -1.84 8.59 0.09
N SER A 40 -2.47 9.14 1.13
CA SER A 40 -2.22 10.51 1.60
C SER A 40 -2.61 10.65 3.08
N ARG A 41 -1.83 11.45 3.82
CA ARG A 41 -2.09 11.80 5.22
C ARG A 41 -1.78 13.27 5.44
N THR A 42 -2.77 13.99 5.95
CA THR A 42 -2.68 15.40 6.35
C THR A 42 -3.27 15.56 7.74
N ASP A 43 -3.14 16.74 8.33
CA ASP A 43 -3.74 17.06 9.63
C ASP A 43 -5.28 17.06 9.58
N GLN A 44 -5.87 17.20 8.39
CA GLN A 44 -7.32 17.30 8.20
C GLN A 44 -7.94 15.96 7.80
N ALA A 45 -7.25 15.16 6.99
CA ALA A 45 -7.79 13.93 6.42
C ALA A 45 -6.72 12.90 6.06
N VAL A 46 -7.14 11.64 6.00
CA VAL A 46 -6.40 10.49 5.49
C VAL A 46 -7.14 9.93 4.29
N VAL A 47 -6.41 9.68 3.20
CA VAL A 47 -6.94 9.00 2.01
C VAL A 47 -6.42 7.57 1.99
N LEU A 48 -7.35 6.63 2.05
CA LEU A 48 -7.12 5.19 2.07
C LEU A 48 -7.58 4.60 0.74
N GLU A 49 -6.72 3.84 0.07
CA GLU A 49 -7.07 3.03 -1.09
C GLU A 49 -7.40 1.60 -0.62
N THR A 50 -8.64 1.19 -0.81
CA THR A 50 -9.15 -0.13 -0.43
C THR A 50 -9.48 -0.95 -1.66
N ALA A 51 -9.34 -2.28 -1.56
CA ALA A 51 -9.64 -3.19 -2.67
C ALA A 51 -11.14 -3.27 -2.99
N TYR A 52 -12.01 -2.92 -2.04
CA TYR A 52 -13.47 -3.10 -2.16
C TYR A 52 -14.24 -1.82 -2.48
N ALA A 53 -13.71 -0.65 -2.13
CA ALA A 53 -14.38 0.64 -2.35
C ALA A 53 -13.50 1.68 -3.05
N GLY A 54 -12.28 1.29 -3.46
CA GLY A 54 -11.34 2.21 -4.09
C GLY A 54 -10.86 3.26 -3.09
N LYS A 55 -10.86 4.54 -3.48
CA LYS A 55 -10.31 5.62 -2.64
C LYS A 55 -11.37 6.17 -1.69
N ILE A 56 -11.13 6.01 -0.40
CA ILE A 56 -11.94 6.55 0.69
C ILE A 56 -11.18 7.69 1.35
N THR A 57 -11.86 8.81 1.62
CA THR A 57 -11.29 9.91 2.40
C THR A 57 -11.95 9.94 3.77
N ILE A 58 -11.15 9.87 4.82
CA ILE A 58 -11.61 9.92 6.21
C ILE A 58 -11.05 11.20 6.86
N ALA A 59 -11.92 11.98 7.51
CA ALA A 59 -11.47 13.13 8.30
C ALA A 59 -10.63 12.67 9.49
N ALA A 60 -9.47 13.28 9.71
CA ALA A 60 -8.53 12.90 10.76
C ALA A 60 -9.15 12.97 12.16
N SER A 61 -10.14 13.83 12.36
CA SER A 61 -10.92 13.95 13.59
C SER A 61 -11.69 12.68 13.98
N HIS A 62 -11.96 11.78 13.04
CA HIS A 62 -12.67 10.51 13.27
C HIS A 62 -11.74 9.31 13.45
N ILE A 63 -10.44 9.50 13.24
CA ILE A 63 -9.45 8.43 13.35
C ILE A 63 -9.00 8.32 14.80
N GLU A 64 -9.01 7.10 15.33
CA GLU A 64 -8.50 6.79 16.65
C GLU A 64 -7.06 6.28 16.56
N LYS A 65 -6.79 5.33 15.66
CA LYS A 65 -5.48 4.69 15.53
C LYS A 65 -5.18 4.33 14.08
N ILE A 66 -3.90 4.42 13.71
CA ILE A 66 -3.35 3.85 12.47
C ILE A 66 -2.34 2.78 12.88
N GLY A 67 -2.47 1.59 12.32
CA GLY A 67 -1.56 0.47 12.55
C GLY A 67 -1.35 -0.37 11.30
N THR A 68 -0.61 -1.45 11.45
CA THR A 68 -0.45 -2.46 10.40
C THR A 68 -1.54 -3.52 10.55
N ALA A 69 -2.19 -3.90 9.45
CA ALA A 69 -3.11 -5.04 9.48
C ALA A 69 -2.30 -6.31 9.85
N THR A 70 -2.71 -6.98 10.93
CA THR A 70 -2.07 -8.23 11.40
C THR A 70 -2.66 -9.43 10.70
#